data_AF-B5EWE1-F1
#
_entry.id   AF-B5EWE1-F1
#
_cell.length_a   1.000
_cell.length_b   1.000
_cell.length_c   1.000
_cell.angle_alpha   90.00
_cell.angle_beta   90.00
_cell.angle_gamma   90.00
#
_symmetry.space_group_name_H-M   'P 1'
#
loop_
_entity.id
_entity.type
_entity.pdbx_description
1 polymer ?
#
loop_
_entity_poly.entity_id
_entity_poly.type
_entity_poly.pdbx_seq_one_letter_code
_entity_poly.pdbx_strand_id
1 'polypeptide(L)' 'MKNNITIKSLRWDCAKFLFGFFTFLFILPSMNNNAHISEVLYFGRGIGMILLILANTLNGSVFLGNLLTYLAQKK' A
#
# COMPACT_ATOMS: atom_id res chain seq x y z
N MET A 1 -7.66 -17.69 -21.78
CA MET A 1 -8.81 -17.00 -21.16
C MET A 1 -8.36 -15.58 -20.83
N LYS A 2 -8.89 -14.55 -21.50
CA LYS A 2 -8.58 -13.15 -21.16
C LYS A 2 -9.27 -12.88 -19.81
N ASN A 3 -8.53 -12.78 -18.71
CA ASN A 3 -9.10 -12.41 -17.43
C ASN A 3 -9.64 -10.98 -17.57
N ASN A 4 -10.96 -10.86 -17.75
CA ASN A 4 -11.60 -9.55 -17.81
C ASN A 4 -11.52 -8.94 -16.41
N ILE A 5 -10.80 -7.82 -16.29
CA ILE A 5 -10.75 -7.08 -15.04
C ILE A 5 -12.13 -6.47 -14.85
N THR A 6 -12.75 -6.74 -13.71
CA THR A 6 -14.04 -6.13 -13.38
C THR A 6 -13.84 -4.84 -12.63
N ILE A 7 -14.77 -3.88 -12.78
CA ILE A 7 -14.77 -2.64 -12.00
C ILE A 7 -14.79 -2.94 -10.48
N LYS A 8 -15.42 -4.05 -10.06
CA LYS A 8 -15.48 -4.50 -8.67
C LYS A 8 -14.09 -4.89 -8.14
N SER A 9 -13.32 -5.67 -8.91
CA SER A 9 -11.94 -6.02 -8.56
C SER A 9 -11.07 -4.76 -8.46
N LEU A 10 -11.20 -3.86 -9.44
CA LEU A 10 -10.41 -2.63 -9.49
C LEU A 10 -10.66 -1.69 -8.31
N ARG A 11 -11.93 -1.58 -7.86
CA ARG A 11 -12.28 -0.83 -6.64
C ARG A 11 -11.63 -1.43 -5.39
N TRP A 12 -11.52 -2.75 -5.32
CA TRP A 12 -10.87 -3.43 -4.20
C TRP A 12 -9.36 -3.22 -4.20
N ASP A 13 -8.72 -3.28 -5.37
CA ASP A 13 -7.29 -2.99 -5.51
C ASP A 13 -6.97 -1.54 -5.13
N CYS A 14 -7.82 -0.59 -5.55
CA CYS A 14 -7.72 0.82 -5.13
C CYS A 14 -7.88 0.97 -3.61
N ALA A 15 -8.86 0.29 -3.00
CA ALA A 15 -9.08 0.34 -1.56
C ALA A 15 -7.87 -0.19 -0.77
N LYS A 16 -7.24 -1.28 -1.22
CA LYS A 16 -6.00 -1.81 -0.60
C LYS A 16 -4.84 -0.82 -0.66
N PHE A 17 -4.66 -0.18 -1.82
CA PHE A 17 -3.63 0.85 -1.99
C PHE A 17 -3.87 2.06 -1.08
N LEU A 18 -5.10 2.58 -1.05
CA LEU A 18 -5.46 3.70 -0.17
C LEU A 18 -5.30 3.32 1.31
N PHE A 19 -5.70 2.13 1.71
CA PHE A 19 -5.54 1.65 3.09
C PHE A 19 -4.06 1.60 3.49
N GLY A 20 -3.19 1.05 2.63
CA GLY A 20 -1.75 1.03 2.87
C GLY A 20 -1.16 2.44 3.00
N PHE A 21 -1.57 3.36 2.11
CA PHE A 21 -1.14 4.74 2.14
C PHE A 21 -1.59 5.48 3.40
N PHE A 22 -2.86 5.35 3.82
CA PHE A 22 -3.33 5.98 5.04
C PHE A 22 -2.66 5.39 6.28
N THR A 23 -2.46 4.07 6.33
CA THR A 23 -1.73 3.43 7.43
C THR A 23 -0.32 4.00 7.56
N PHE A 24 0.37 4.25 6.45
CA PHE A 24 1.67 4.93 6.45
C PHE A 24 1.61 6.32 7.09
N LEU A 25 0.65 7.14 6.67
CA LEU A 25 0.46 8.50 7.19
C LEU A 25 0.12 8.51 8.68
N PHE A 26 -0.64 7.52 9.18
CA PHE A 26 -0.95 7.40 10.60
C PHE A 26 0.24 6.97 11.45
N ILE A 27 1.14 6.15 10.91
CA ILE A 27 2.32 5.66 11.63
C ILE A 27 3.46 6.69 11.60
N LEU A 28 3.54 7.53 10.57
CA LEU A 28 4.63 8.51 10.41
C LEU A 28 4.85 9.42 11.65
N PRO A 29 3.82 9.99 12.31
CA PRO A 29 4.01 10.80 13.52
C PRO A 29 4.53 10.00 14.71
N SER A 30 4.25 8.69 14.77
CA SER A 30 4.72 7.80 15.84
C SER A 30 6.24 7.54 15.79
N MET A 31 6.89 7.90 14.68
CA MET A 31 8.34 7.78 14.49
C MET A 31 9.11 8.96 15.10
N ASN A 32 8.43 9.98 15.63
CA ASN A 32 9.10 11.09 16.28
C ASN A 32 9.85 10.62 17.53
N ASN A 33 11.15 10.88 17.58
CA ASN A 33 12.08 10.31 18.56
C ASN A 33 12.18 11.14 19.86
N ASN A 34 11.18 11.97 20.14
CA ASN A 34 11.16 12.86 21.30
C ASN A 34 10.97 12.13 22.65
N ALA A 35 10.73 10.81 22.62
CA ALA A 35 10.60 9.97 23.81
C ALA A 35 11.71 8.93 23.85
N HIS A 36 12.26 8.66 25.05
CA HIS A 36 13.20 7.56 25.28
C HIS A 36 12.54 6.23 24.91
N ILE A 37 12.84 5.72 23.71
CA ILE A 37 12.35 4.44 23.17
C ILE A 37 13.51 3.44 23.18
N SER A 38 13.23 2.17 23.48
CA SER A 38 14.25 1.12 23.41
C SER A 38 14.70 0.89 21.97
N GLU A 39 15.98 0.58 21.77
CA GLU A 39 16.56 0.34 20.44
C GLU A 39 15.83 -0.77 19.66
N VAL A 40 15.37 -1.81 20.37
CA VAL A 40 14.58 -2.91 19.78
C VAL A 40 13.26 -2.41 19.19
N LEU A 41 12.55 -1.53 19.91
CA LEU A 41 11.29 -0.95 19.42
C LEU A 41 11.54 0.01 18.26
N TYR A 42 12.61 0.79 18.30
CA TYR A 42 13.00 1.67 17.20
C TYR A 42 13.30 0.87 15.92
N PHE A 43 14.09 -0.19 16.04
CA PHE A 43 14.42 -1.08 14.92
C PHE A 43 13.18 -1.79 14.37
N GLY A 44 12.31 -2.31 15.25
CA GLY A 44 11.05 -2.93 14.86
C GLY A 44 10.12 -1.98 14.09
N ARG A 45 10.04 -0.71 14.49
CA ARG A 45 9.29 0.34 13.77
C ARG A 45 9.89 0.60 12.39
N GLY A 46 11.22 0.68 12.28
CA GLY A 46 11.92 0.85 11.01
C GLY A 46 11.60 -0.29 10.01
N ILE A 47 11.70 -1.55 10.47
CA ILE A 47 11.33 -2.72 9.65
C ILE A 47 9.85 -2.65 9.26
N GLY A 48 8.96 -2.35 10.21
CA GLY A 48 7.52 -2.23 9.94
C GLY A 48 7.22 -1.20 8.85
N MET A 49 7.89 -0.05 8.87
CA MET A 49 7.73 0.98 7.84
C MET A 49 8.23 0.54 6.47
N ILE A 50 9.39 -0.13 6.41
CA ILE A 50 9.91 -0.69 5.15
C ILE A 50 8.92 -1.71 4.56
N LEU A 51 8.43 -2.64 5.39
CA LEU A 51 7.44 -3.64 4.96
C LEU A 51 6.14 -2.99 4.48
N LEU A 52 5.69 -1.94 5.14
CA LEU A 52 4.49 -1.21 4.76
C LEU A 52 4.66 -0.45 3.43
N ILE A 53 5.82 0.18 3.22
CA ILE A 53 6.16 0.83 1.93
C ILE A 53 6.20 -0.21 0.80
N LEU A 54 6.84 -1.36 1.03
CA LEU A 54 6.90 -2.45 0.05
C LEU A 54 5.51 -2.99 -0.27
N ALA A 55 4.70 -3.29 0.74
CA ALA A 55 3.33 -3.76 0.57
C ALA A 55 2.47 -2.74 -0.20
N ASN A 56 2.61 -1.45 0.12
CA ASN A 56 1.85 -0.41 -0.57
C ASN A 56 2.30 -0.21 -2.02
N THR A 57 3.61 -0.32 -2.29
CA THR A 57 4.17 -0.27 -3.65
C THR A 57 3.63 -1.42 -4.50
N LEU A 58 3.56 -2.64 -3.94
CA LEU A 58 2.99 -3.81 -4.61
C LEU A 58 1.48 -3.62 -4.87
N ASN A 59 0.72 -3.15 -3.89
CA ASN A 59 -0.70 -2.88 -4.08
C ASN A 59 -0.95 -1.80 -5.15
N GLY A 60 -0.13 -0.76 -5.15
CA GLY A 60 -0.19 0.32 -6.15
C GLY A 60 0.12 -0.16 -7.56
N SER A 61 1.15 -1.01 -7.72
CA SER A 61 1.51 -1.55 -9.04
C SER A 61 0.42 -2.49 -9.59
N VAL A 62 -0.16 -3.34 -8.74
CA VAL A 62 -1.30 -4.21 -9.11
C VAL A 62 -2.51 -3.36 -9.50
N PHE A 63 -2.87 -2.36 -8.71
CA PHE A 63 -3.98 -1.46 -9.02
C PHE A 63 -3.77 -0.75 -10.36
N LEU A 64 -2.59 -0.18 -10.60
CA LEU A 64 -2.28 0.54 -11.83
C LEU A 64 -2.30 -0.39 -13.05
N GLY A 65 -1.72 -1.59 -12.93
CA GLY A 65 -1.73 -2.60 -13.98
C GLY A 65 -3.14 -3.07 -14.34
N ASN A 66 -3.97 -3.32 -13.33
CA ASN A 66 -5.38 -3.70 -13.53
C ASN A 66 -6.20 -2.55 -14.11
N LEU A 67 -5.92 -1.31 -13.73
CA LEU A 67 -6.57 -0.11 -14.29
C LEU A 67 -6.28 0.02 -15.79
N LEU A 68 -5.01 -0.08 -16.18
CA LEU A 68 -4.59 0.00 -17.59
C LEU A 68 -5.21 -1.13 -18.41
N THR A 69 -5.22 -2.35 -17.87
CA THR A 69 -5.83 -3.51 -18.52
C THR A 69 -7.34 -3.31 -18.70
N TYR A 70 -8.04 -2.79 -17.69
CA TYR A 70 -9.47 -2.48 -17.77
C TYR A 70 -9.78 -1.41 -18.83
N LEU A 71 -8.97 -0.36 -18.91
CA LEU A 71 -9.12 0.68 -19.93
C LEU A 71 -8.89 0.13 -21.34
N ALA A 72 -7.90 -0.76 -21.51
CA ALA A 72 -7.66 -1.44 -22.77
C ALA A 72 -8.78 -2.41 -23.17
N GLN A 73 -9.52 -2.99 -22.21
CA GLN A 73 -10.69 -3.85 -22.45
C GLN A 73 -11.94 -3.08 -22.89
N LYS A 74 -11.99 -1.76 -22.64
CA LYS A 74 -13.10 -0.89 -23.02
C LYS A 74 -12.95 -0.21 -24.40
N LYS A 75 -11.77 -0.30 -25.00
CA LYS A 75 -11.52 0.11 -26.39
C LYS A 75 -11.89 -1.02 -27.35
#